data_AF-A0AB34SRV6-F1
#
_entry.id   AF-A0AB34SRV6-F1
#
_cell.length_a   1.000
_cell.length_b   1.000
_cell.length_c   1.000
_cell.angle_alpha   90.00
_cell.angle_beta   90.00
_cell.angle_gamma   90.00
#
_symmetry.space_group_name_H-M   'P 1'
#
loop_
_entity.id
_entity.type
_entity.pdbx_description
1 polymer ?
#
loop_
_entity_poly.entity_id
_entity_poly.type
_entity_poly.pdbx_seq_one_letter_code
_entity_poly.pdbx_strand_id
1 'polypeptide(L)'
;EPMKHQYDFDSATVIGFLRQHGLDQDFKLNIEANHATLSGHSFEHDLQVASDAGLLGSIDANRGNPQNGWDTDQFPTDLYDTVGAMLVVLRQGGLAPGGLNFDAKVRRESSDPQDLFLAHIGGMDAFARGLEVANALLTASPLEQWRAERYASFDSGAGADFAAGKTTLADLAKHAAGNAPQQISGRQEAYENLINQYLTR
;
A
#
# COMPACT_ATOMS: atom_id res chain seq x y z
N GLU A 1 -10.81 17.50 -2.73
CA GLU A 1 -11.09 18.95 -2.84
C GLU A 1 -11.21 19.29 -4.34
N PRO A 2 -12.01 20.27 -4.81
CA PRO A 2 -12.72 21.36 -4.12
C PRO A 2 -14.11 21.01 -3.59
N MET A 3 -14.64 19.84 -3.93
CA MET A 3 -15.98 19.44 -3.51
C MET A 3 -16.01 19.08 -2.02
N LYS A 4 -17.19 19.24 -1.40
CA LYS A 4 -17.46 18.72 -0.05
C LYS A 4 -17.28 17.19 0.02
N HIS A 5 -17.64 16.50 -1.05
CA HIS A 5 -17.45 15.07 -1.25
C HIS A 5 -17.22 14.83 -2.74
N GLN A 6 -16.21 14.04 -3.08
CA GLN A 6 -15.97 13.53 -4.43
C GLN A 6 -16.41 12.07 -4.45
N TYR A 7 -17.08 11.64 -5.51
CA TYR A 7 -17.61 10.27 -5.63
C TYR A 7 -16.51 9.23 -5.65
N ASP A 8 -15.42 9.54 -6.35
CA ASP A 8 -14.19 8.75 -6.40
C ASP A 8 -13.39 9.01 -5.11
N PHE A 9 -13.94 8.55 -3.99
CA PHE A 9 -13.49 8.94 -2.64
C PHE A 9 -12.16 8.29 -2.24
N ASP A 10 -12.01 7.00 -2.53
CA ASP A 10 -10.83 6.18 -2.27
C ASP A 10 -10.82 4.98 -3.25
N SER A 11 -9.76 4.15 -3.20
CA SER A 11 -9.66 3.00 -4.10
C SER A 11 -10.86 2.06 -3.97
N ALA A 12 -11.29 1.73 -2.75
CA ALA A 12 -12.38 0.79 -2.53
C ALA A 12 -13.72 1.28 -3.12
N THR A 13 -14.01 2.58 -2.97
CA THR A 13 -15.22 3.21 -3.47
C THR A 13 -15.24 3.22 -4.99
N VAL A 14 -14.12 3.57 -5.63
CA VAL A 14 -13.98 3.55 -7.10
C VAL A 14 -14.12 2.13 -7.63
N ILE A 15 -13.45 1.15 -7.01
CA ILE A 15 -13.54 -0.26 -7.39
C ILE A 15 -15.00 -0.76 -7.29
N GLY A 16 -15.71 -0.38 -6.24
CA GLY A 16 -17.13 -0.71 -6.06
C GLY A 16 -18.00 -0.12 -7.18
N PHE A 17 -17.80 1.15 -7.51
CA PHE A 17 -18.50 1.81 -8.61
C PHE A 17 -18.22 1.13 -9.96
N LEU A 18 -16.94 0.91 -10.30
CA LEU A 18 -16.54 0.28 -11.55
C LEU A 18 -17.17 -1.10 -11.72
N ARG A 19 -17.10 -1.95 -10.68
CA ARG A 19 -17.71 -3.29 -10.71
C ARG A 19 -19.23 -3.25 -10.81
N GLN A 20 -19.89 -2.35 -10.09
CA GLN A 20 -21.34 -2.18 -10.13
C GLN A 20 -21.84 -1.82 -11.55
N HIS A 21 -21.03 -1.11 -12.32
CA HIS A 21 -21.35 -0.66 -13.66
C HIS A 21 -20.67 -1.48 -14.78
N GLY A 22 -19.92 -2.54 -14.44
CA GLY A 22 -19.23 -3.39 -15.41
C GLY A 22 -18.10 -2.69 -16.17
N LEU A 23 -17.45 -1.70 -15.55
CA LEU A 23 -16.38 -0.88 -16.12
C LEU A 23 -14.97 -1.30 -15.63
N ASP A 24 -14.88 -2.28 -14.72
CA ASP A 24 -13.61 -2.71 -14.11
C ASP A 24 -12.63 -3.40 -15.08
N GLN A 25 -13.05 -3.67 -16.31
CA GLN A 25 -12.18 -4.21 -17.36
C GLN A 25 -11.59 -3.12 -18.27
N ASP A 26 -12.11 -1.89 -18.20
CA ASP A 26 -11.71 -0.76 -19.05
C ASP A 26 -10.81 0.24 -18.31
N PHE A 27 -10.84 0.23 -16.98
CA PHE A 27 -10.16 1.21 -16.13
C PHE A 27 -9.16 0.57 -15.17
N LYS A 28 -8.12 1.35 -14.86
CA LYS A 28 -7.24 1.15 -13.71
C LYS A 28 -7.19 2.45 -12.91
N LEU A 29 -6.80 2.35 -11.66
CA LEU A 29 -6.67 3.47 -10.74
C LEU A 29 -5.26 4.06 -10.82
N ASN A 30 -5.22 5.39 -10.78
CA ASN A 30 -4.02 6.17 -10.55
C ASN A 30 -4.06 6.68 -9.11
N ILE A 31 -3.15 6.20 -8.26
CA ILE A 31 -3.20 6.44 -6.82
C ILE A 31 -2.22 7.55 -6.46
N GLU A 32 -2.71 8.52 -5.70
CA GLU A 32 -1.93 9.66 -5.22
C GLU A 32 -1.83 9.63 -3.70
N ALA A 33 -0.62 9.84 -3.17
CA ALA A 33 -0.36 9.74 -1.74
C ALA A 33 -1.12 10.79 -0.91
N ASN A 34 -1.17 12.05 -1.36
CA ASN A 34 -1.91 13.09 -0.63
C ASN A 34 -3.42 12.82 -0.65
N HIS A 35 -3.99 12.31 -1.75
CA HIS A 35 -5.39 11.90 -1.81
C HIS A 35 -5.70 10.73 -0.87
N ALA A 36 -4.86 9.69 -0.84
CA ALA A 36 -5.02 8.57 0.09
C ALA A 36 -5.10 9.06 1.54
N THR A 37 -4.16 9.91 1.96
CA THR A 37 -4.15 10.47 3.33
C THR A 37 -5.33 11.40 3.63
N LEU A 38 -5.80 12.20 2.66
CA LEU A 38 -7.00 13.02 2.81
C LEU A 38 -8.29 12.21 2.93
N SER A 39 -8.33 11.01 2.33
CA SER A 39 -9.43 10.06 2.49
C SER A 39 -9.39 9.26 3.81
N GLY A 40 -8.35 9.46 4.62
CA GLY A 40 -8.18 8.81 5.93
C GLY A 40 -7.37 7.51 5.90
N HIS A 41 -6.70 7.22 4.79
CA HIS A 41 -5.93 6.00 4.57
C HIS A 41 -4.42 6.27 4.53
N SER A 42 -3.60 5.27 4.82
CA SER A 42 -2.19 5.36 4.44
C SER A 42 -2.05 5.20 2.92
N PHE A 43 -0.97 5.74 2.35
CA PHE A 43 -0.70 5.56 0.93
C PHE A 43 -0.51 4.07 0.55
N GLU A 44 0.22 3.31 1.37
CA GLU A 44 0.36 1.85 1.22
C GLU A 44 -0.99 1.12 1.21
N HIS A 45 -1.93 1.53 2.08
CA HIS A 45 -3.25 0.91 2.14
C HIS A 45 -4.00 1.04 0.81
N ASP A 46 -4.10 2.26 0.28
CA ASP A 46 -4.89 2.53 -0.92
C ASP A 46 -4.26 1.84 -2.15
N LEU A 47 -2.92 1.81 -2.22
CA LEU A 47 -2.18 1.01 -3.20
C LEU A 47 -2.47 -0.48 -3.09
N GLN A 48 -2.42 -1.05 -1.88
CA GLN A 48 -2.65 -2.49 -1.66
C GLN A 48 -4.08 -2.89 -2.02
N VAL A 49 -5.07 -2.05 -1.69
CA VAL A 49 -6.48 -2.26 -2.08
C VAL A 49 -6.63 -2.29 -3.60
N ALA A 50 -6.03 -1.32 -4.31
CA ALA A 50 -6.05 -1.30 -5.78
C ALA A 50 -5.30 -2.50 -6.40
N SER A 51 -4.16 -2.88 -5.83
CA SER A 51 -3.34 -4.02 -6.28
C SER A 51 -4.09 -5.34 -6.11
N ASP A 52 -4.67 -5.61 -4.94
CA ASP A 52 -5.42 -6.85 -4.67
C ASP A 52 -6.67 -6.99 -5.54
N ALA A 53 -7.24 -5.87 -6.00
CA ALA A 53 -8.33 -5.86 -6.96
C ALA A 53 -7.87 -6.02 -8.43
N GLY A 54 -6.57 -6.03 -8.70
CA GLY A 54 -5.99 -6.06 -10.05
C GLY A 54 -6.09 -4.74 -10.81
N LEU A 55 -6.40 -3.65 -10.10
CA LEU A 55 -6.77 -2.35 -10.69
C LEU A 55 -5.73 -1.25 -10.43
N LEU A 56 -4.64 -1.49 -9.70
CA LEU A 56 -3.56 -0.51 -9.60
C LEU A 56 -2.87 -0.34 -10.97
N GLY A 57 -2.95 0.88 -11.51
CA GLY A 57 -2.44 1.24 -12.83
C GLY A 57 -1.18 2.10 -12.79
N SER A 58 -1.20 3.18 -12.03
CA SER A 58 -0.10 4.16 -11.95
C SER A 58 -0.13 4.87 -10.60
N ILE A 59 0.91 5.66 -10.32
CA ILE A 59 1.07 6.39 -9.07
C ILE A 59 1.42 7.86 -9.34
N ASP A 60 0.76 8.75 -8.61
CA ASP A 60 1.22 10.12 -8.39
C ASP A 60 2.03 10.21 -7.09
N ALA A 61 3.32 10.44 -7.28
CA ALA A 61 4.37 10.43 -6.28
C ALA A 61 4.49 11.81 -5.61
N ASN A 62 3.67 12.05 -4.60
CA ASN A 62 3.73 13.23 -3.74
C ASN A 62 3.59 12.84 -2.26
N ARG A 63 3.31 13.82 -1.40
CA ARG A 63 2.88 13.58 -0.02
C ARG A 63 2.03 14.73 0.51
N GLY A 64 1.19 14.39 1.47
CA GLY A 64 0.47 15.34 2.30
C GLY A 64 1.25 15.87 3.49
N ASN A 65 0.54 16.63 4.32
CA ASN A 65 0.89 16.86 5.70
C ASN A 65 -0.27 16.35 6.56
N PRO A 66 -0.09 15.31 7.40
CA PRO A 66 -1.16 14.73 8.21
C PRO A 66 -1.84 15.71 9.18
N GLN A 67 -1.22 16.86 9.46
CA GLN A 67 -1.78 17.92 10.31
C GLN A 67 -2.59 18.97 9.52
N ASN A 68 -2.60 18.88 8.19
CA ASN A 68 -3.33 19.77 7.29
C ASN A 68 -4.42 18.99 6.54
N GLY A 69 -5.66 19.45 6.62
CA GLY A 69 -6.82 18.81 5.98
C GLY A 69 -7.06 19.22 4.53
N TRP A 70 -6.02 19.59 3.78
CA TRP A 70 -6.11 19.98 2.37
C TRP A 70 -4.90 19.47 1.58
N ASP A 71 -4.99 19.58 0.26
CA ASP A 71 -4.00 19.03 -0.66
C ASP A 71 -2.74 19.91 -0.75
N THR A 72 -1.62 19.37 -0.30
CA THR A 72 -0.36 20.12 -0.19
C THR A 72 0.61 19.83 -1.34
N ASP A 73 0.47 18.69 -2.01
CA ASP A 73 1.24 18.22 -3.16
C ASP A 73 2.75 18.40 -2.94
N GLN A 74 3.24 18.02 -1.77
CA GLN A 74 4.67 18.13 -1.47
C GLN A 74 5.43 17.05 -2.22
N PHE A 75 6.66 17.36 -2.64
CA PHE A 75 7.56 16.32 -3.11
C PHE A 75 7.75 15.24 -2.01
N PRO A 76 7.80 13.97 -2.40
CA PRO A 76 7.87 12.86 -1.46
C PRO A 76 9.26 12.82 -0.83
N THR A 77 9.32 12.90 0.49
CA THR A 77 10.59 12.85 1.24
C THR A 77 10.50 11.94 2.47
N ASP A 78 9.31 11.37 2.73
CA ASP A 78 9.15 10.39 3.81
C ASP A 78 9.54 9.01 3.28
N LEU A 79 10.65 8.47 3.79
CA LEU A 79 11.17 7.20 3.32
C LEU A 79 10.26 6.02 3.71
N TYR A 80 9.52 6.09 4.82
CA TYR A 80 8.62 5.00 5.22
C TYR A 80 7.49 4.84 4.21
N ASP A 81 6.89 5.96 3.76
CA ASP A 81 5.86 5.95 2.71
C ASP A 81 6.40 5.37 1.40
N THR A 82 7.61 5.77 0.98
CA THR A 82 8.21 5.22 -0.25
C THR A 82 8.53 3.73 -0.14
N VAL A 83 8.97 3.24 1.02
CA VAL A 83 9.20 1.80 1.26
C VAL A 83 7.88 1.04 1.19
N GLY A 84 6.84 1.50 1.89
CA GLY A 84 5.51 0.88 1.88
C GLY A 84 4.92 0.82 0.47
N ALA A 85 4.98 1.94 -0.27
CA ALA A 85 4.52 2.00 -1.65
C ALA A 85 5.28 1.01 -2.56
N MET A 86 6.60 0.97 -2.45
CA MET A 86 7.42 0.10 -3.28
C MET A 86 7.28 -1.38 -2.91
N LEU A 87 6.95 -1.73 -1.67
CA LEU A 87 6.58 -3.11 -1.29
C LEU A 87 5.35 -3.58 -2.08
N VAL A 88 4.32 -2.74 -2.20
CA VAL A 88 3.11 -3.07 -2.98
C VAL A 88 3.46 -3.20 -4.47
N VAL A 89 4.17 -2.21 -5.03
CA VAL A 89 4.56 -2.20 -6.44
C VAL A 89 5.37 -3.44 -6.82
N LEU A 90 6.36 -3.81 -6.01
CA LEU A 90 7.19 -4.98 -6.26
C LEU A 90 6.40 -6.29 -6.14
N ARG A 91 5.51 -6.41 -5.14
CA ARG A 91 4.65 -7.61 -4.98
C ARG A 91 3.67 -7.78 -6.14
N GLN A 92 3.13 -6.69 -6.67
CA GLN A 92 2.27 -6.73 -7.86
C GLN A 92 3.02 -7.15 -9.14
N GLY A 93 4.33 -6.90 -9.20
CA GLY A 93 5.15 -7.12 -10.40
C GLY A 93 5.43 -5.87 -11.23
N GLY A 94 5.34 -4.68 -10.62
CA GLY A 94 5.64 -3.39 -11.25
C GLY A 94 4.42 -2.58 -11.67
N LEU A 95 4.67 -1.47 -12.35
CA LEU A 95 3.64 -0.47 -12.73
C LEU A 95 3.36 -0.38 -14.23
N ALA A 96 4.08 -1.09 -15.10
CA ALA A 96 3.89 -0.94 -16.55
C ALA A 96 2.41 -1.18 -16.96
N PRO A 97 1.81 -0.32 -17.81
CA PRO A 97 2.42 0.80 -18.55
C PRO A 97 2.50 2.14 -17.79
N GLY A 98 2.01 2.21 -16.55
CA GLY A 98 2.13 3.39 -15.68
C GLY A 98 3.53 3.58 -15.10
N GLY A 99 3.62 4.50 -14.13
CA GLY A 99 4.89 4.85 -13.49
C GLY A 99 4.70 5.71 -12.25
N LEU A 100 5.79 6.39 -11.84
CA LEU A 100 5.79 7.37 -10.77
C LEU A 100 5.77 8.77 -11.41
N ASN A 101 4.60 9.39 -11.49
CA ASN A 101 4.48 10.78 -11.93
C ASN A 101 4.64 11.70 -10.73
N PHE A 102 5.51 12.70 -10.79
CA PHE A 102 5.65 13.68 -9.71
C PHE A 102 4.55 14.75 -9.82
N ASP A 103 3.32 14.40 -9.44
CA ASP A 103 2.26 15.39 -9.22
C ASP A 103 2.48 16.13 -7.89
N ALA A 104 3.57 16.91 -7.89
CA ALA A 104 4.07 17.62 -6.74
C ALA A 104 4.51 19.02 -7.16
N LYS A 105 4.44 19.95 -6.20
CA LYS A 105 4.84 21.36 -6.40
C LYS A 105 5.92 21.78 -5.41
N VAL A 106 6.77 22.70 -5.84
CA VAL A 106 7.65 23.42 -4.91
C VAL A 106 6.81 24.22 -3.92
N ARG A 107 7.37 24.50 -2.74
CA ARG A 107 6.67 25.31 -1.74
C ARG A 107 6.58 26.74 -2.25
N ARG A 108 5.56 27.49 -1.81
CA ARG A 108 5.36 28.89 -2.21
C ARG A 108 6.60 29.77 -2.01
N GLU A 109 7.36 29.50 -0.95
CA GLU A 109 8.58 30.24 -0.59
C GLU A 109 9.85 29.67 -1.25
N SER A 110 9.76 28.51 -1.91
CA SER A 110 10.81 27.93 -2.75
C SER A 110 10.67 28.48 -4.17
N SER A 111 11.02 29.77 -4.32
CA SER A 111 10.73 30.56 -5.51
C SER A 111 11.85 30.59 -6.55
N ASP A 112 13.04 30.09 -6.22
CA ASP A 112 14.17 30.13 -7.13
C ASP A 112 14.04 29.01 -8.17
N PRO A 113 14.41 29.23 -9.46
CA PRO A 113 14.32 28.18 -10.47
C PRO A 113 15.07 26.89 -10.12
N GLN A 114 16.11 26.98 -9.28
CA GLN A 114 16.89 25.84 -8.80
C GLN A 114 16.08 24.92 -7.87
N ASP A 115 15.07 25.46 -7.17
CA ASP A 115 14.24 24.68 -6.25
C ASP A 115 13.44 23.60 -6.97
N LEU A 116 13.08 23.82 -8.25
CA LEU A 116 12.45 22.79 -9.07
C LEU A 116 13.36 21.56 -9.21
N PHE A 117 14.65 21.75 -9.43
CA PHE A 117 15.60 20.65 -9.56
C PHE A 117 15.83 19.97 -8.22
N LEU A 118 16.05 20.75 -7.16
CA LEU A 118 16.27 20.21 -5.81
C LEU A 118 15.09 19.35 -5.35
N ALA A 119 13.87 19.81 -5.61
CA ALA A 119 12.66 19.09 -5.21
C ALA A 119 12.49 17.76 -5.96
N HIS A 120 12.72 17.74 -7.28
CA HIS A 120 12.67 16.50 -8.06
C HIS A 120 13.78 15.54 -7.67
N ILE A 121 15.02 16.02 -7.45
CA ILE A 121 16.14 15.19 -6.98
C ILE A 121 15.75 14.52 -5.66
N GLY A 122 15.24 15.29 -4.69
CA GLY A 122 14.80 14.74 -3.41
C GLY A 122 13.70 13.68 -3.54
N GLY A 123 12.70 13.93 -4.39
CA GLY A 123 11.63 12.97 -4.66
C GLY A 123 12.10 11.69 -5.36
N MET A 124 12.97 11.82 -6.35
CA MET A 124 13.57 10.70 -7.08
C MET A 124 14.46 9.86 -6.17
N ASP A 125 15.33 10.48 -5.37
CA ASP A 125 16.20 9.79 -4.43
C ASP A 125 15.41 9.08 -3.33
N ALA A 126 14.33 9.70 -2.82
CA ALA A 126 13.46 9.07 -1.83
C ALA A 126 12.82 7.78 -2.38
N PHE A 127 12.22 7.83 -3.57
CA PHE A 127 11.63 6.64 -4.18
C PHE A 127 12.68 5.59 -4.61
N ALA A 128 13.86 6.02 -5.08
CA ALA A 128 14.96 5.10 -5.37
C ALA A 128 15.41 4.35 -4.12
N ARG A 129 15.58 5.05 -2.99
CA ARG A 129 15.90 4.42 -1.70
C ARG A 129 14.77 3.51 -1.22
N GLY A 130 13.52 3.96 -1.34
CA GLY A 130 12.34 3.15 -1.02
C GLY A 130 12.31 1.84 -1.81
N LEU A 131 12.63 1.88 -3.11
CA LEU A 131 12.72 0.71 -3.98
C LEU A 131 13.82 -0.26 -3.52
N GLU A 132 15.03 0.23 -3.25
CA GLU A 132 16.15 -0.61 -2.79
C GLU A 132 15.82 -1.33 -1.48
N VAL A 133 15.26 -0.59 -0.52
CA VAL A 133 14.89 -1.10 0.81
C VAL A 133 13.73 -2.10 0.69
N ALA A 134 12.68 -1.79 -0.07
CA ALA A 134 11.57 -2.69 -0.32
C ALA A 134 12.04 -4.00 -0.97
N ASN A 135 12.91 -3.91 -1.98
CA ASN A 135 13.50 -5.09 -2.62
C ASN A 135 14.30 -5.93 -1.61
N ALA A 136 15.17 -5.31 -0.81
CA ALA A 136 15.95 -6.02 0.20
C ALA A 136 15.07 -6.67 1.28
N LEU A 137 13.98 -6.01 1.68
CA LEU A 137 12.98 -6.59 2.59
C LEU A 137 12.32 -7.83 1.98
N LEU A 138 11.97 -7.81 0.69
CA LEU A 138 11.33 -8.94 0.02
C LEU A 138 12.29 -10.10 -0.28
N THR A 139 13.55 -9.81 -0.64
CA THR A 139 14.46 -10.83 -1.16
C THR A 139 15.55 -11.29 -0.19
N ALA A 140 15.86 -10.49 0.83
CA ALA A 140 17.01 -10.73 1.72
C ALA A 140 16.66 -10.66 3.22
N SER A 141 15.37 -10.48 3.56
CA SER A 141 14.90 -10.39 4.94
C SER A 141 13.92 -11.52 5.28
N PRO A 142 13.63 -11.76 6.57
CA PRO A 142 12.65 -12.74 6.99
C PRO A 142 11.19 -12.29 6.81
N LEU A 143 10.92 -11.12 6.21
CA LEU A 143 9.58 -10.53 6.11
C LEU A 143 8.54 -11.50 5.50
N GLU A 144 8.82 -12.05 4.32
CA GLU A 144 7.89 -12.98 3.64
C GLU A 144 7.80 -14.32 4.37
N GLN A 145 8.89 -14.78 5.00
CA GLN A 145 8.88 -15.97 5.84
C GLN A 145 7.94 -15.80 7.04
N TRP A 146 8.06 -14.69 7.79
CA TRP A 146 7.21 -14.44 8.95
C TRP A 146 5.73 -14.31 8.56
N ARG A 147 5.44 -13.73 7.39
CA ARG A 147 4.08 -13.71 6.84
C ARG A 147 3.57 -15.12 6.54
N ALA A 148 4.34 -15.96 5.86
CA ALA A 148 3.95 -17.34 5.55
C ALA A 148 3.71 -18.15 6.85
N GLU A 149 4.64 -18.06 7.81
CA GLU A 149 4.51 -18.72 9.12
C GLU A 149 3.24 -18.29 9.86
N ARG A 150 2.86 -17.02 9.78
CA ARG A 150 1.67 -16.47 10.45
C ARG A 150 0.36 -17.05 9.93
N TYR A 151 0.32 -17.44 8.65
CA TYR A 151 -0.87 -17.96 7.97
C TYR A 151 -0.80 -19.45 7.63
N ALA A 152 0.26 -20.16 8.03
CA ALA A 152 0.52 -21.57 7.72
C ALA A 152 -0.62 -22.55 8.10
N SER A 153 -1.51 -22.17 9.02
CA SER A 153 -2.69 -22.98 9.35
C SER A 153 -3.67 -23.14 8.20
N PHE A 154 -3.66 -22.23 7.21
CA PHE A 154 -4.50 -22.32 6.02
C PHE A 154 -3.93 -23.23 4.93
N ASP A 155 -2.68 -23.69 5.06
CA ASP A 155 -2.03 -24.55 4.07
C ASP A 155 -2.20 -26.05 4.36
N SER A 156 -2.77 -26.41 5.51
CA SER A 156 -2.97 -27.81 5.89
C SER A 156 -4.22 -28.05 6.74
N GLY A 157 -4.62 -29.32 6.85
CA GLY A 157 -5.71 -29.76 7.72
C GLY A 157 -7.03 -29.00 7.49
N ALA A 158 -7.70 -28.67 8.59
CA ALA A 158 -9.01 -28.00 8.56
C ALA A 158 -8.95 -26.60 7.93
N GLY A 159 -7.82 -25.88 8.04
CA GLY A 159 -7.66 -24.57 7.43
C GLY A 159 -7.55 -24.65 5.90
N ALA A 160 -6.87 -25.67 5.37
CA ALA A 160 -6.84 -25.93 3.93
C ALA A 160 -8.21 -26.31 3.38
N ASP A 161 -8.97 -27.15 4.09
CA ASP A 161 -10.34 -27.49 3.68
C ASP A 161 -11.26 -26.26 3.67
N PHE A 162 -11.10 -25.36 4.66
CA PHE A 162 -11.80 -24.08 4.69
C PHE A 162 -11.40 -23.18 3.50
N ALA A 163 -10.10 -22.99 3.26
CA ALA A 163 -9.60 -22.17 2.16
C ALA A 163 -10.02 -22.70 0.78
N ALA A 164 -10.17 -24.02 0.64
CA ALA A 164 -10.67 -24.67 -0.57
C ALA A 164 -12.21 -24.67 -0.70
N GLY A 165 -12.94 -24.05 0.23
CA GLY A 165 -14.41 -23.96 0.19
C GLY A 165 -15.13 -25.28 0.46
N LYS A 166 -14.48 -26.26 1.11
CA LYS A 166 -15.05 -27.59 1.39
C LYS A 166 -15.82 -27.66 2.71
N THR A 167 -15.77 -26.60 3.50
CA THR A 167 -16.28 -26.59 4.88
C THR A 167 -17.58 -25.79 4.95
N THR A 168 -18.60 -26.33 5.63
CA THR A 168 -19.84 -25.59 5.92
C THR A 168 -19.78 -24.88 7.28
N LEU A 169 -20.74 -23.99 7.56
CA LEU A 169 -20.88 -23.40 8.90
C LEU A 169 -21.09 -24.47 9.99
N ALA A 170 -21.77 -25.57 9.68
CA ALA A 170 -21.98 -26.66 10.63
C ALA A 170 -20.65 -27.40 10.95
N ASP A 171 -19.80 -27.61 9.93
CA ASP A 171 -18.48 -28.22 10.11
C ASP A 171 -17.56 -27.31 10.94
N LEU A 172 -17.58 -26.00 10.70
CA LEU A 172 -16.84 -25.01 11.49
C LEU A 172 -17.29 -24.99 12.95
N ALA A 173 -18.60 -25.01 13.20
CA ALA A 173 -19.14 -25.07 14.56
C ALA A 173 -18.69 -26.35 15.30
N LYS A 174 -18.70 -27.49 14.62
CA LYS A 174 -18.20 -28.76 15.16
C LYS A 174 -16.70 -28.72 15.43
N HIS A 175 -15.91 -28.14 14.54
CA HIS A 175 -14.47 -27.96 14.74
C HIS A 175 -14.18 -27.09 15.97
N ALA A 176 -14.86 -25.95 16.10
CA ALA A 176 -14.68 -25.03 17.22
C ALA A 176 -15.06 -25.62 18.58
N ALA A 177 -16.07 -26.50 18.63
CA ALA A 177 -16.55 -27.11 19.88
C ALA A 177 -15.49 -27.94 20.63
N GLY A 178 -14.46 -28.43 19.93
CA GLY A 178 -13.36 -29.21 20.52
C GLY A 178 -11.97 -28.58 20.38
N ASN A 179 -11.85 -27.43 19.70
CA ASN A 179 -10.56 -26.81 19.37
C ASN A 179 -10.57 -25.34 19.75
N ALA A 180 -10.03 -25.01 20.92
CA ALA A 180 -9.79 -23.62 21.31
C ALA A 180 -8.61 -23.05 20.51
N PRO A 181 -8.74 -21.88 19.87
CA PRO A 181 -7.64 -21.27 19.15
C PRO A 181 -6.52 -20.86 20.12
N GLN A 182 -5.28 -21.12 19.72
CA GLN A 182 -4.11 -20.60 20.43
C GLN A 182 -3.79 -19.20 19.93
N GLN A 183 -3.72 -18.25 20.86
CA GLN A 183 -3.28 -16.91 20.52
C GLN A 183 -1.77 -16.93 20.20
N ILE A 184 -1.42 -16.42 19.03
CA ILE A 184 -0.03 -16.20 18.61
C ILE A 184 0.23 -14.71 18.47
N SER A 185 1.43 -14.26 18.85
CA SER A 185 1.80 -12.85 18.80
C SER A 185 1.85 -12.32 17.35
N GLY A 186 1.38 -11.10 17.15
CA GLY A 186 1.50 -10.38 15.87
C GLY A 186 2.90 -9.80 15.63
N ARG A 187 3.72 -9.65 16.68
CA ARG A 187 5.10 -9.14 16.63
C ARG A 187 5.26 -7.81 15.86
N GLN A 188 4.30 -6.90 15.97
CA GLN A 188 4.31 -5.63 15.23
C GLN A 188 5.63 -4.86 15.40
N GLU A 189 6.13 -4.76 16.62
CA GLU A 189 7.38 -4.06 16.94
C GLU A 189 8.59 -4.72 16.27
N ALA A 190 8.55 -6.04 16.02
CA ALA A 190 9.62 -6.72 15.28
C ALA A 190 9.60 -6.37 13.79
N TYR A 191 8.43 -6.19 13.19
CA TYR A 191 8.30 -5.73 11.80
C TYR A 191 8.76 -4.28 11.63
N GLU A 192 8.35 -3.39 12.54
CA GLU A 192 8.80 -1.99 12.55
C GLU A 192 10.33 -1.89 12.69
N ASN A 193 10.90 -2.67 13.62
CA ASN A 193 12.36 -2.74 13.77
C ASN A 193 13.06 -3.33 12.55
N LEU A 194 12.46 -4.30 11.85
CA LEU A 194 13.01 -4.85 10.62
C LEU A 194 13.09 -3.78 9.54
N ILE A 195 12.01 -3.01 9.34
CA ILE A 195 11.99 -1.89 8.38
C ILE A 195 13.09 -0.88 8.73
N ASN A 196 13.20 -0.48 10.00
CA ASN A 196 14.25 0.46 10.45
C ASN A 196 15.67 -0.05 10.17
N GLN A 197 15.91 -1.34 10.40
CA GLN A 197 17.21 -1.95 10.13
C GLN A 197 17.57 -1.91 8.65
N TYR A 198 16.62 -2.19 7.75
CA TYR A 198 16.88 -2.15 6.32
C TYR A 198 16.95 -0.72 5.77
N LEU A 199 16.21 0.20 6.38
CA LEU A 199 16.25 1.62 6.03
C LEU A 199 17.61 2.26 6.35
N THR A 200 18.26 1.84 7.44
CA THR A 200 19.50 2.44 7.96
C THR A 200 20.79 1.69 7.62
N ARG A 201 20.70 0.48 7.04
CA ARG A 201 21.85 -0.28 6.52
C ARG A 201 22.35 0.31 5.20
#